data_AF-A0A916XEC1-F1
#
_entry.id   AF-A0A916XEC1-F1
#
_cell.length_a   1.000
_cell.length_b   1.000
_cell.length_c   1.000
_cell.angle_alpha   90.00
_cell.angle_beta   90.00
_cell.angle_gamma   90.00
#
_symmetry.space_group_name_H-M   'P 1'
#
loop_
_entity.id
_entity.type
_entity.pdbx_description
1 polymer ?
#
loop_
_entity_poly.entity_id
_entity_poly.type
_entity_poly.pdbx_seq_one_letter_code
_entity_poly.pdbx_strand_id
1 'polypeptide(L)'
;MVSSKFLNFLAFSILAILSFGANADPSSRELTIRKIEELTFSRIGTFDPKSPQIEVFLKAAKTKNPEVDNETWESIRTDLTASLSQVVKANGGPMKGVFSGAMDNFSDEELEQLRKLLDDPIYKKLQTAMSNPAVQQRVINMTQGFAAIVWPVANKVLTKHGLKGVY
;
A
#
# COMPACT_ATOMS: atom_id res chain seq x y z
N MET A 1 -61.45 28.76 16.75
CA MET A 1 -60.36 29.17 17.66
C MET A 1 -59.57 27.93 18.05
N VAL A 2 -58.48 27.64 17.32
CA VAL A 2 -57.61 26.50 17.61
C VAL A 2 -56.58 26.96 18.66
N SER A 3 -56.52 26.21 19.77
CA SER A 3 -55.73 26.49 20.96
C SER A 3 -54.23 26.55 20.66
N SER A 4 -53.56 27.64 21.08
CA SER A 4 -52.13 27.91 20.92
C SER A 4 -51.21 26.93 21.67
N LYS A 5 -51.77 25.94 22.37
CA LYS A 5 -51.01 24.91 23.09
C LYS A 5 -50.52 23.77 22.19
N PHE A 6 -51.01 23.66 20.96
CA PHE A 6 -50.55 22.63 20.01
C PHE A 6 -49.31 23.05 19.20
N LEU A 7 -49.03 24.35 19.03
CA LEU A 7 -47.84 24.80 18.29
C LEU A 7 -46.54 24.72 19.12
N ASN A 8 -46.61 24.78 20.45
CA ASN A 8 -45.42 24.71 21.30
C ASN A 8 -44.90 23.29 21.53
N PHE A 9 -45.68 22.24 21.20
CA PHE A 9 -45.23 20.85 21.30
C PHE A 9 -44.45 20.39 20.06
N LEU A 10 -44.71 21.00 18.90
CA LEU A 10 -44.01 20.66 17.64
C LEU A 10 -42.63 21.34 17.51
N ALA A 11 -42.37 22.42 18.25
CA ALA A 11 -41.08 23.11 18.24
C ALA A 11 -40.00 22.40 19.08
N PHE A 12 -40.37 21.50 19.99
CA PHE A 12 -39.40 20.77 20.83
C PHE A 12 -38.98 19.41 20.26
N SER A 13 -39.68 18.87 19.26
CA SER A 13 -39.38 17.55 18.69
C SER A 13 -38.49 17.60 17.44
N ILE A 14 -38.26 18.77 16.84
CA ILE A 14 -37.36 18.91 15.68
C ILE A 14 -35.90 19.11 16.13
N LEU A 15 -35.64 19.49 17.38
CA LEU A 15 -34.27 19.66 17.91
C LEU A 15 -33.59 18.36 18.35
N ALA A 16 -34.29 17.21 18.34
CA ALA A 16 -33.76 15.93 18.79
C ALA A 16 -33.33 14.99 17.65
N ILE A 17 -33.52 15.38 16.38
CA ILE A 17 -33.14 14.58 15.19
C ILE A 17 -31.94 15.21 14.46
N LEU A 18 -31.08 15.93 15.18
CA LEU A 18 -29.76 16.36 14.67
C LEU A 18 -28.59 15.73 15.44
N SER A 19 -28.86 14.78 16.35
CA SER A 19 -27.83 14.18 17.21
C SER A 19 -27.29 12.81 16.75
N PHE A 20 -27.63 12.33 15.54
CA PHE A 20 -27.09 11.08 14.99
C PHE A 20 -26.18 11.28 13.78
N GLY A 21 -25.41 12.36 13.83
CA GLY A 21 -24.25 12.57 12.99
C GLY A 21 -23.02 12.82 13.86
N ALA A 22 -22.85 12.09 14.96
CA ALA A 22 -21.54 11.95 15.56
C ALA A 22 -20.69 11.20 14.53
N ASN A 23 -20.07 11.94 13.60
CA ASN A 23 -18.77 11.54 13.10
C ASN A 23 -17.93 11.44 14.36
N ALA A 24 -17.83 10.23 14.93
CA ALA A 24 -16.93 9.97 16.03
C ALA A 24 -15.57 10.44 15.53
N ASP A 25 -15.07 11.53 16.12
CA ASP A 25 -13.74 11.99 15.79
C ASP A 25 -12.82 10.78 15.94
N PRO A 26 -12.03 10.45 14.92
CA PRO A 26 -11.20 9.26 14.96
C PRO A 26 -10.37 9.29 16.25
N SER A 27 -10.31 8.16 16.94
CA SER A 27 -9.51 8.03 18.16
C SER A 27 -8.06 8.51 17.88
N SER A 28 -7.35 9.00 18.91
CA SER A 28 -5.94 9.40 18.75
C SER A 28 -5.11 8.30 18.09
N ARG A 29 -5.46 7.04 18.35
CA ARG A 29 -4.88 5.86 17.70
C ARG A 29 -5.16 5.81 16.20
N GLU A 30 -6.40 5.97 15.78
CA GLU A 30 -6.77 5.99 14.36
C GLU A 30 -6.11 7.13 13.59
N LEU A 31 -5.95 8.31 14.21
CA LEU A 31 -5.21 9.42 13.62
C LEU A 31 -3.72 9.07 13.43
N THR A 32 -3.10 8.44 14.43
CA THR A 32 -1.71 7.95 14.33
C THR A 32 -1.57 6.92 13.22
N ILE A 33 -2.47 5.93 13.14
CA ILE A 33 -2.47 4.91 12.09
C ILE A 33 -2.62 5.57 10.70
N ARG A 34 -3.57 6.50 10.53
CA ARG A 34 -3.72 7.24 9.27
C ARG A 34 -2.45 8.00 8.88
N LYS A 35 -1.74 8.58 9.84
CA LYS A 35 -0.49 9.28 9.55
C LYS A 35 0.63 8.32 9.15
N ILE A 36 0.72 7.16 9.80
CA ILE A 36 1.65 6.09 9.42
C ILE A 36 1.33 5.60 8.00
N GLU A 37 0.05 5.37 7.68
CA GLU A 37 -0.42 5.00 6.33
C GLU A 37 0.02 6.05 5.29
N GLU A 38 -0.23 7.33 5.57
CA GLU A 38 0.18 8.44 4.69
C GLU A 38 1.70 8.46 4.47
N LEU A 39 2.50 8.33 5.54
CA LEU A 39 3.96 8.32 5.47
C LEU A 39 4.49 7.10 4.70
N THR A 40 3.81 5.96 4.82
CA THR A 40 4.18 4.71 4.16
C THR A 40 3.83 4.76 2.67
N PHE A 41 2.57 5.09 2.33
CA PHE A 41 2.08 5.03 0.97
C PHE A 41 2.47 6.23 0.11
N SER A 42 2.74 7.40 0.69
CA SER A 42 3.31 8.53 -0.06
C SER A 42 4.69 8.17 -0.63
N ARG A 43 5.44 7.29 0.04
CA ARG A 43 6.81 6.94 -0.33
C ARG A 43 6.94 5.62 -1.08
N ILE A 44 6.17 4.61 -0.71
CA ILE A 44 6.16 3.30 -1.40
C ILE A 44 5.21 3.32 -2.61
N GLY A 45 4.14 4.11 -2.56
CA GLY A 45 3.11 4.15 -3.62
C GLY A 45 3.43 5.06 -4.80
N THR A 46 4.68 5.49 -4.96
CA THR A 46 5.11 6.25 -6.14
C THR A 46 6.14 5.43 -6.87
N PHE A 47 5.67 4.71 -7.89
CA PHE A 47 6.57 3.96 -8.76
C PHE A 47 7.33 4.94 -9.66
N ASP A 48 8.64 4.74 -9.82
CA ASP A 48 9.41 5.41 -10.87
C ASP A 48 9.11 4.69 -12.20
N PRO A 49 8.73 5.38 -13.28
CA PRO A 49 8.54 4.75 -14.58
C PRO A 49 9.78 3.95 -15.05
N LYS A 50 10.97 4.40 -14.65
CA LYS A 50 12.25 3.74 -14.95
C LYS A 50 12.62 2.66 -13.94
N SER A 51 11.76 2.37 -12.97
CA SER A 51 11.99 1.27 -12.03
C SER A 51 12.05 -0.06 -12.79
N PRO A 52 13.05 -0.90 -12.49
CA PRO A 52 13.10 -2.28 -12.96
C PRO A 52 11.84 -3.11 -12.66
N GLN A 53 11.07 -2.74 -11.64
CA GLN A 53 9.83 -3.44 -11.28
C GLN A 53 8.75 -3.25 -12.35
N ILE A 54 8.67 -2.06 -12.97
CA ILE A 54 7.75 -1.79 -14.08
C ILE A 54 8.10 -2.68 -15.29
N GLU A 55 9.39 -2.87 -15.55
CA GLU A 55 9.84 -3.76 -16.63
C GLU A 55 9.45 -5.22 -16.39
N VAL A 56 9.43 -5.69 -15.13
CA VAL A 56 8.94 -7.04 -14.80
C VAL A 56 7.47 -7.21 -15.19
N PHE A 57 6.62 -6.20 -14.96
CA PHE A 57 5.21 -6.25 -15.37
C PHE A 57 5.05 -6.18 -16.90
N LEU A 58 5.87 -5.39 -17.58
CA LEU A 58 5.79 -5.22 -19.03
C LEU A 58 6.39 -6.39 -19.81
N LYS A 59 7.31 -7.17 -19.22
CA LYS A 59 8.08 -8.21 -19.92
C LYS A 59 7.20 -9.17 -20.72
N ALA A 60 6.16 -9.74 -20.09
CA ALA A 60 5.26 -10.68 -20.75
C ALA A 60 4.42 -10.02 -21.86
N ALA A 61 4.01 -8.76 -21.66
CA ALA A 61 3.28 -7.99 -22.66
C ALA A 61 4.15 -7.68 -23.88
N LYS A 62 5.41 -7.25 -23.67
CA LYS A 62 6.39 -7.02 -24.74
C LYS A 62 6.66 -8.28 -25.57
N THR A 63 6.81 -9.43 -24.92
CA THR A 63 7.00 -10.70 -25.64
C THR A 63 5.82 -11.06 -26.55
N LYS A 64 4.60 -10.67 -26.18
CA LYS A 64 3.39 -10.95 -26.97
C LYS A 64 3.06 -9.91 -28.04
N ASN A 65 3.67 -8.73 -27.98
CA ASN A 65 3.43 -7.61 -28.91
C ASN A 65 4.77 -7.03 -29.40
N PRO A 66 5.59 -7.83 -30.12
CA PRO A 66 6.92 -7.41 -30.59
C PRO A 66 6.88 -6.29 -31.64
N GLU A 67 5.73 -6.04 -32.27
CA GLU A 67 5.51 -5.03 -33.30
C GLU A 67 5.33 -3.61 -32.75
N VAL A 68 5.08 -3.48 -31.44
CA VAL A 68 4.86 -2.17 -30.79
C VAL A 68 6.21 -1.45 -30.64
N ASP A 69 6.26 -0.20 -31.10
CA ASP A 69 7.47 0.61 -31.05
C ASP A 69 7.84 1.09 -29.64
N ASN A 70 9.07 1.58 -29.50
CA ASN A 70 9.60 2.03 -28.21
C ASN A 70 8.87 3.26 -27.67
N GLU A 71 8.41 4.16 -28.52
CA GLU A 71 7.69 5.38 -28.09
C GLU A 71 6.37 5.00 -27.42
N THR A 72 5.63 4.08 -28.03
CA THR A 72 4.40 3.52 -27.47
C THR A 72 4.67 2.80 -26.15
N TRP A 73 5.75 2.01 -26.07
CA TRP A 73 6.12 1.35 -24.81
C TRP A 73 6.48 2.32 -23.68
N GLU A 74 7.12 3.45 -24.00
CA GLU A 74 7.40 4.50 -23.00
C GLU A 74 6.13 5.20 -22.52
N SER A 75 5.14 5.41 -23.41
CA SER A 75 3.80 5.88 -23.01
C SER A 75 3.11 4.87 -22.09
N ILE A 76 3.05 3.60 -22.50
CA ILE A 76 2.45 2.51 -21.70
C ILE A 76 3.12 2.39 -20.33
N ARG A 77 4.45 2.49 -20.27
CA ARG A 77 5.22 2.49 -19.01
C ARG A 77 4.77 3.62 -18.09
N THR A 78 4.60 4.83 -18.62
CA THR A 78 4.13 5.99 -17.86
C THR A 78 2.72 5.77 -17.31
N ASP A 79 1.80 5.33 -18.16
CA ASP A 79 0.40 5.07 -17.78
C ASP A 79 0.27 3.92 -16.76
N LEU A 80 1.02 2.84 -16.96
CA LEU A 80 1.06 1.72 -16.04
C LEU A 80 1.60 2.14 -14.68
N THR A 81 2.66 2.95 -14.66
CA THR A 81 3.25 3.47 -13.42
C THR A 81 2.26 4.34 -12.66
N ALA A 82 1.55 5.23 -13.36
CA ALA A 82 0.51 6.08 -12.78
C ALA A 82 -0.63 5.22 -12.21
N SER A 83 -1.11 4.24 -12.97
CA SER A 83 -2.19 3.35 -12.59
C SER A 83 -1.83 2.51 -11.35
N LEU A 84 -0.63 1.91 -11.33
CA LEU A 84 -0.14 1.14 -10.18
C LEU A 84 0.01 2.03 -8.93
N SER A 85 0.52 3.26 -9.11
CA SER A 85 0.64 4.22 -8.00
C SER A 85 -0.74 4.58 -7.43
N GLN A 86 -1.75 4.75 -8.29
CA GLN A 86 -3.14 4.98 -7.86
C GLN A 86 -3.71 3.78 -7.12
N VAL A 87 -3.49 2.56 -7.61
CA VAL A 87 -3.97 1.33 -6.94
C VAL A 87 -3.39 1.20 -5.53
N VAL A 88 -2.10 1.50 -5.34
CA VAL A 88 -1.46 1.44 -4.02
C VAL A 88 -1.98 2.54 -3.09
N LYS A 89 -2.26 3.73 -3.62
CA LYS A 89 -2.74 4.89 -2.85
C LYS A 89 -4.25 4.93 -2.67
N ALA A 90 -5.00 4.05 -3.35
CA ALA A 90 -6.46 4.06 -3.31
C ALA A 90 -6.97 3.82 -1.89
N ASN A 91 -7.83 4.72 -1.42
CA ASN A 91 -8.50 4.57 -0.14
C ASN A 91 -9.39 3.32 -0.15
N GLY A 92 -9.17 2.42 0.81
CA GLY A 92 -9.87 1.13 0.87
C GLY A 92 -9.29 0.06 -0.07
N GLY A 93 -8.15 0.33 -0.72
CA GLY A 93 -7.46 -0.66 -1.54
C GLY A 93 -6.92 -1.84 -0.71
N PRO A 94 -6.56 -2.96 -1.36
CA PRO A 94 -6.10 -4.17 -0.67
C PRO A 94 -4.93 -3.92 0.29
N MET A 95 -4.03 -3.00 -0.07
CA MET A 95 -2.90 -2.61 0.76
C MET A 95 -3.32 -1.92 2.05
N LYS A 96 -4.40 -1.14 2.04
CA LYS A 96 -4.92 -0.47 3.24
C LYS A 96 -5.44 -1.50 4.24
N GLY A 97 -6.26 -2.44 3.80
CA GLY A 97 -6.81 -3.48 4.68
C GLY A 97 -5.73 -4.34 5.35
N VAL A 98 -4.71 -4.75 4.58
CA VAL A 98 -3.55 -5.48 5.12
C VAL A 98 -2.76 -4.61 6.11
N PHE A 99 -2.56 -3.34 5.78
CA PHE A 99 -1.80 -2.42 6.62
C PHE A 99 -2.51 -2.13 7.95
N SER A 100 -3.79 -1.74 7.90
CA SER A 100 -4.56 -1.46 9.11
C SER A 100 -4.66 -2.70 10.00
N GLY A 101 -4.89 -3.89 9.43
CA GLY A 101 -4.89 -5.13 10.21
C GLY A 101 -3.53 -5.50 10.82
N ALA A 102 -2.41 -5.07 10.21
CA ALA A 102 -1.10 -5.24 10.83
C ALA A 102 -0.91 -4.31 12.04
N MET A 103 -1.43 -3.08 11.96
CA MET A 103 -1.32 -2.06 13.03
C MET A 103 -2.13 -2.43 14.27
N ASP A 104 -3.14 -3.30 14.16
CA ASP A 104 -3.93 -3.77 15.31
C ASP A 104 -3.08 -4.47 16.39
N ASN A 105 -1.91 -5.01 16.00
CA ASN A 105 -1.01 -5.70 16.93
C ASN A 105 -0.04 -4.77 17.67
N PHE A 106 -0.06 -3.46 17.39
CA PHE A 106 0.86 -2.49 17.99
C PHE A 106 0.20 -1.77 19.17
N SER A 107 0.92 -1.53 20.26
CA SER A 107 0.46 -0.60 21.30
C SER A 107 0.42 0.84 20.78
N ASP A 108 -0.27 1.74 21.48
CA ASP A 108 -0.30 3.17 21.12
C ASP A 108 1.11 3.79 21.15
N GLU A 109 1.95 3.38 22.11
CA GLU A 109 3.35 3.82 22.20
C GLU A 109 4.18 3.32 21.02
N GLU A 110 4.00 2.07 20.60
CA GLU A 110 4.71 1.48 19.46
C GLU A 110 4.29 2.15 18.15
N LEU A 111 2.99 2.46 17.98
CA LEU A 111 2.52 3.23 16.84
C LEU A 111 3.15 4.62 16.80
N GLU A 112 3.24 5.30 17.93
CA GLU A 112 3.84 6.63 18.00
C GLU A 112 5.36 6.59 17.72
N GLN A 113 6.05 5.55 18.19
CA GLN A 113 7.46 5.32 17.84
C GLN A 113 7.65 5.02 16.35
N LEU A 114 6.79 4.18 15.76
CA LEU A 114 6.80 3.88 14.34
C LEU A 114 6.56 5.15 13.52
N ARG A 115 5.57 5.98 13.90
CA ARG A 115 5.31 7.27 13.26
C ARG A 115 6.55 8.17 13.27
N LYS A 116 7.25 8.28 14.42
CA LYS A 116 8.49 9.05 14.55
C LYS A 116 9.60 8.50 13.66
N LEU A 117 9.80 7.18 13.63
CA LEU A 117 10.79 6.54 12.77
C LEU A 117 10.50 6.79 11.28
N LEU A 118 9.25 6.67 10.84
CA LEU A 118 8.87 6.94 9.45
C LEU A 118 9.11 8.41 9.05
N ASP A 119 9.03 9.32 10.02
CA ASP A 119 9.31 10.74 9.83
C ASP A 119 10.77 11.14 10.10
N ASP A 120 11.60 10.21 10.56
CA ASP A 120 13.02 10.45 10.83
C ASP A 120 13.79 10.75 9.51
N PRO A 121 14.56 11.86 9.42
CA PRO A 121 15.30 12.25 8.23
C PRO A 121 16.29 11.20 7.69
N ILE A 122 16.97 10.47 8.58
CA ILE A 122 17.94 9.42 8.21
C ILE A 122 17.17 8.26 7.60
N TYR A 123 16.06 7.88 8.21
CA TYR A 123 15.19 6.85 7.66
C TYR A 123 14.60 7.25 6.30
N LYS A 124 14.20 8.52 6.11
CA LYS A 124 13.79 9.00 4.76
C LYS A 124 14.92 8.87 3.75
N LYS A 125 16.15 9.23 4.14
CA LYS A 125 17.33 9.13 3.26
C LYS A 125 17.61 7.68 2.88
N LEU A 126 17.47 6.74 3.81
CA LEU A 126 17.58 5.31 3.54
C LEU A 126 16.51 4.85 2.55
N GLN A 127 15.25 5.23 2.74
CA GLN A 127 14.17 4.88 1.82
C GLN A 127 14.44 5.41 0.40
N THR A 128 14.89 6.66 0.26
CA THR A 128 15.27 7.23 -1.03
C THR A 128 16.47 6.51 -1.67
N ALA A 129 17.45 6.09 -0.86
CA ALA A 129 18.57 5.29 -1.37
C ALA A 129 18.10 3.92 -1.87
N MET A 130 17.15 3.29 -1.18
CA MET A 130 16.57 2.00 -1.55
C MET A 130 15.62 2.10 -2.76
N SER A 131 15.01 3.26 -3.01
CA SER A 131 14.19 3.48 -4.21
C SER A 131 15.02 3.74 -5.48
N ASN A 132 16.34 3.85 -5.37
CA ASN A 132 17.22 4.04 -6.52
C ASN A 132 17.12 2.85 -7.51
N PRO A 133 16.89 3.09 -8.82
CA PRO A 133 16.74 2.02 -9.80
C PRO A 133 17.90 1.02 -9.85
N ALA A 134 19.14 1.47 -9.68
CA ALA A 134 20.31 0.58 -9.68
C ALA A 134 20.34 -0.31 -8.42
N VAL A 135 19.92 0.21 -7.27
CA VAL A 135 19.77 -0.58 -6.04
C VAL A 135 18.62 -1.58 -6.20
N GLN A 136 17.47 -1.16 -6.72
CA GLN A 136 16.35 -2.05 -7.01
C GLN A 136 16.74 -3.17 -7.98
N GLN A 137 17.48 -2.86 -9.05
CA GLN A 137 17.97 -3.88 -9.98
C GLN A 137 18.89 -4.90 -9.29
N ARG A 138 19.78 -4.45 -8.41
CA ARG A 138 20.64 -5.36 -7.62
C ARG A 138 19.81 -6.26 -6.72
N VAL A 139 18.79 -5.73 -6.05
CA VAL A 139 17.88 -6.52 -5.22
C VAL A 139 17.16 -7.56 -6.07
N ILE A 140 16.59 -7.19 -7.22
CA ILE A 140 15.91 -8.13 -8.13
C ILE A 140 16.86 -9.23 -8.60
N ASN A 141 18.06 -8.87 -9.05
CA ASN A 141 19.07 -9.83 -9.49
C ASN A 141 19.48 -10.78 -8.36
N MET A 142 19.63 -10.26 -7.14
CA MET A 142 19.94 -11.05 -5.95
C MET A 142 18.79 -12.02 -5.61
N THR A 143 17.54 -11.56 -5.64
CA THR A 143 16.37 -12.42 -5.37
C THR A 143 16.24 -13.53 -6.41
N GLN A 144 16.46 -13.23 -7.69
CA GLN A 144 16.46 -14.22 -8.76
C GLN A 144 17.62 -15.23 -8.60
N GLY A 145 18.83 -14.75 -8.29
CA GLY A 145 19.98 -15.61 -8.03
C GLY A 145 19.80 -16.49 -6.79
N PHE A 146 19.20 -15.94 -5.73
CA PHE A 146 18.91 -16.68 -4.50
C PHE A 146 17.89 -17.80 -4.73
N ALA A 147 16.84 -17.55 -5.52
CA ALA A 147 15.87 -18.58 -5.90
C ALA A 147 16.55 -19.79 -6.57
N ALA A 148 17.52 -19.55 -7.46
CA ALA A 148 18.29 -20.60 -8.11
C ALA A 148 19.12 -21.46 -7.13
N ILE A 149 19.50 -20.92 -5.97
CA ILE A 149 20.21 -21.64 -4.91
C ILE A 149 19.23 -22.38 -3.98
N VAL A 150 18.10 -21.74 -3.64
CA VAL A 150 17.11 -22.29 -2.69
C VAL A 150 16.36 -23.47 -3.30
N TRP A 151 15.96 -23.41 -4.58
CA TRP A 151 15.17 -24.48 -5.19
C TRP A 151 15.85 -25.86 -5.14
N PRO A 152 17.14 -26.01 -5.49
CA PRO A 152 17.87 -27.26 -5.31
C PRO A 152 17.89 -27.76 -3.85
N VAL A 153 18.06 -26.85 -2.89
CA VAL A 153 18.08 -27.20 -1.46
C VAL A 153 16.70 -27.70 -1.01
N ALA A 154 15.63 -26.99 -1.36
CA ALA A 154 14.25 -27.40 -1.09
C ALA A 154 13.95 -28.77 -1.71
N ASN A 155 14.33 -28.99 -2.96
CA ASN A 155 14.13 -30.27 -3.67
C ASN A 155 14.93 -31.41 -3.04
N LYS A 156 16.14 -31.15 -2.53
CA LYS A 156 16.91 -32.14 -1.78
C LYS A 156 16.20 -32.54 -0.50
N VAL A 157 15.62 -31.59 0.24
CA VAL A 157 14.84 -31.88 1.45
C VAL A 157 13.58 -32.68 1.09
N LEU A 158 12.81 -32.25 0.09
CA LEU A 158 11.61 -32.95 -0.36
C LEU A 158 11.92 -34.41 -0.74
N THR A 159 12.96 -34.63 -1.53
CA THR A 159 13.37 -35.98 -1.97
C THR A 159 13.81 -36.84 -0.79
N LYS A 160 14.54 -36.27 0.18
CA LYS A 160 14.91 -36.97 1.43
C LYS A 160 13.68 -37.45 2.22
N HIS A 161 12.57 -36.75 2.12
CA HIS A 161 11.30 -37.10 2.74
C HIS A 161 10.34 -37.87 1.82
N GLY A 162 10.81 -38.38 0.66
CA GLY A 162 10.01 -39.15 -0.29
C GLY A 162 9.00 -38.33 -1.10
N LEU A 163 9.10 -37.00 -1.05
CA LEU A 163 8.26 -36.08 -1.81
C LEU A 163 8.89 -35.75 -3.16
N LYS A 164 8.06 -35.47 -4.17
CA LYS A 164 8.53 -34.98 -5.48
C LYS A 164 9.00 -33.53 -5.36
N GLY A 165 10.08 -33.20 -6.06
CA GLY A 165 10.57 -31.82 -6.16
C GLY A 165 9.60 -30.89 -6.91
N VAL A 166 9.75 -29.59 -6.68
CA VAL A 166 9.00 -28.51 -7.33
C VAL A 166 9.94 -27.81 -8.33
N TYR A 167 9.43 -27.52 -9.53
CA TYR A 167 10.13 -26.77 -10.58
C TYR A 167 9.59 -25.35 -10.68
#